data_AF-A0A1U7PWF6-F1
#
_entry.id   AF-A0A1U7PWF6-F1
#
_cell.length_a   1.000
_cell.length_b   1.000
_cell.length_c   1.000
_cell.angle_alpha   90.00
_cell.angle_beta   90.00
_cell.angle_gamma   90.00
#
_symmetry.space_group_name_H-M   'P 1'
#
loop_
_entity.id
_entity.type
_entity.pdbx_description
1 polymer ?
#
loop_
_entity_poly.entity_id
_entity_poly.type
_entity_poly.pdbx_seq_one_letter_code
_entity_poly.pdbx_strand_id
1 'polypeptide(L)'
;MSINLIELIKGQLGASTVSQAATQLGESESGVSKAISVLLPAVIGGFANSNAKSELFSTLKEAATSGVTSNLLNSGGGDQSLISRILSLVFGDGDKLSALASSVSSFAGIKTESTNSLLNLVTGAASGGLGKYITDHNLDLSSFENLLSSQKNYLSALLPAGFSFASLGLGNWFGSSEPEIANVIPEAHQTPLADINPKVPVTETPKVDVTRSGTTHEIAPDSTSGGSIWKWLLPLILLLLLAYFFWKQCDKKPETAGVATVDSTTTVVDSTNPAGDTVAVARETTVVTLPSGKTLQAYKGGIEDQIVTFLKSDEYKNATEEQLKDKWFNFDNLNFEFGKAVLTPESQVQLDNLKAILAEFPDAKIKVGAYTDKKGDAAANLKLSGERANTVKTALNSAQVKEAEGYGAKFAKVPADATDKERESDRKTAIRFIK
;
A
#
# COMPACT_ATOMS: atom_id res chain seq x y z
N MET A 1 19.38 -12.02 -12.18
CA MET A 1 18.55 -11.31 -11.18
C MET A 1 17.19 -11.07 -11.81
N SER A 2 16.10 -11.50 -11.17
CA SER A 2 14.75 -11.21 -11.64
C SER A 2 14.38 -9.78 -11.27
N ILE A 3 14.15 -8.93 -12.28
CA ILE A 3 13.62 -7.57 -12.08
C ILE A 3 12.20 -7.70 -11.53
N ASN A 4 11.85 -6.88 -10.54
CA ASN A 4 10.47 -6.70 -10.11
C ASN A 4 10.02 -5.31 -10.57
N LEU A 5 9.28 -5.27 -11.70
CA LEU A 5 8.80 -4.01 -12.27
C LEU A 5 7.80 -3.31 -11.34
N ILE A 6 7.11 -4.05 -10.47
CA ILE A 6 6.18 -3.49 -9.48
C ILE A 6 6.94 -2.69 -8.43
N GLU A 7 8.09 -3.16 -7.94
CA GLU A 7 8.89 -2.41 -6.94
C GLU A 7 9.48 -1.11 -7.51
N LEU A 8 9.92 -1.12 -8.78
CA LEU A 8 10.37 0.09 -9.48
C LEU A 8 9.28 1.17 -9.57
N ILE A 9 8.03 0.76 -9.80
CA ILE A 9 6.90 1.67 -10.01
C ILE A 9 6.22 2.04 -8.67
N LYS A 10 6.15 1.13 -7.69
CA LYS A 10 5.71 1.40 -6.31
C LYS A 10 6.52 2.53 -5.67
N GLY A 11 7.84 2.60 -5.94
CA GLY A 11 8.70 3.68 -5.46
C GLY A 11 8.25 5.08 -5.90
N GLN A 12 7.57 5.20 -7.06
CA GLN A 12 7.00 6.45 -7.58
C GLN A 12 5.56 6.71 -7.07
N LEU A 13 4.85 5.65 -6.67
CA LEU A 13 3.46 5.68 -6.21
C LEU A 13 3.35 5.55 -4.68
N GLY A 14 4.36 6.02 -3.95
CA GLY A 14 4.47 5.93 -2.50
C GLY A 14 3.45 6.80 -1.73
N ALA A 15 3.55 6.77 -0.40
CA ALA A 15 2.58 7.43 0.50
C ALA A 15 2.41 8.95 0.26
N SER A 16 3.47 9.65 -0.16
CA SER A 16 3.40 11.06 -0.57
C SER A 16 2.49 11.26 -1.79
N THR A 17 2.65 10.44 -2.82
CA THR A 17 1.83 10.44 -4.04
C THR A 17 0.36 10.12 -3.72
N VAL A 18 0.11 9.14 -2.83
CA VAL A 18 -1.23 8.79 -2.35
C VAL A 18 -1.89 9.97 -1.61
N SER A 19 -1.18 10.60 -0.68
CA SER A 19 -1.69 11.73 0.11
C SER A 19 -1.95 12.98 -0.74
N GLN A 20 -1.04 13.28 -1.68
CA GLN A 20 -1.19 14.37 -2.63
C GLN A 20 -2.39 14.14 -3.58
N ALA A 21 -2.51 12.94 -4.15
CA ALA A 21 -3.64 12.62 -5.03
C ALA A 21 -4.99 12.61 -4.27
N ALA A 22 -5.03 12.09 -3.04
CA ALA A 22 -6.23 12.16 -2.20
C ALA A 22 -6.66 13.61 -1.92
N THR A 23 -5.70 14.48 -1.59
CA THR A 23 -5.93 15.91 -1.36
C THR A 23 -6.43 16.62 -2.62
N GLN A 24 -5.81 16.38 -3.79
CA GLN A 24 -6.19 17.03 -5.04
C GLN A 24 -7.55 16.55 -5.58
N LEU A 25 -7.87 15.26 -5.45
CA LEU A 25 -9.10 14.66 -5.99
C LEU A 25 -10.30 14.80 -5.03
N GLY A 26 -10.06 15.23 -3.78
CA GLY A 26 -11.08 15.27 -2.73
C GLY A 26 -11.59 13.87 -2.41
N GLU A 27 -10.67 12.92 -2.25
CA GLU A 27 -10.92 11.50 -1.96
C GLU A 27 -10.23 11.09 -0.66
N SER A 28 -10.57 9.91 -0.13
CA SER A 28 -9.83 9.35 1.00
C SER A 28 -8.52 8.69 0.55
N GLU A 29 -7.43 8.86 1.32
CA GLU A 29 -6.15 8.16 1.05
C GLU A 29 -6.32 6.63 1.00
N SER A 30 -7.23 6.09 1.81
CA SER A 30 -7.63 4.67 1.80
C SER A 30 -8.20 4.25 0.44
N GLY A 31 -9.12 5.05 -0.12
CA GLY A 31 -9.70 4.82 -1.43
C GLY A 31 -8.67 4.99 -2.56
N VAL A 32 -7.85 6.04 -2.52
CA VAL A 32 -6.76 6.25 -3.49
C VAL A 32 -5.77 5.08 -3.48
N SER A 33 -5.36 4.60 -2.30
CA SER A 33 -4.48 3.43 -2.15
C SER A 33 -5.10 2.15 -2.73
N LYS A 34 -6.39 1.88 -2.42
CA LYS A 34 -7.14 0.75 -3.01
C LYS A 34 -7.30 0.85 -4.52
N ALA A 35 -7.47 2.05 -5.07
CA ALA A 35 -7.54 2.23 -6.51
C ALA A 35 -6.18 1.94 -7.14
N ILE A 36 -5.09 2.50 -6.61
CA ILE A 36 -3.72 2.26 -7.09
C ILE A 36 -3.35 0.77 -7.03
N SER A 37 -3.73 0.04 -5.97
CA SER A 37 -3.42 -1.40 -5.85
C SER A 37 -4.11 -2.28 -6.89
N VAL A 38 -5.22 -1.82 -7.50
CA VAL A 38 -5.83 -2.48 -8.67
C VAL A 38 -5.26 -1.95 -9.99
N LEU A 39 -5.13 -0.62 -10.12
CA LEU A 39 -4.70 0.04 -11.36
C LEU A 39 -3.25 -0.29 -11.73
N LEU A 40 -2.36 -0.45 -10.74
CA LEU A 40 -0.95 -0.75 -10.98
C LEU A 40 -0.74 -2.10 -11.68
N PRO A 41 -1.25 -3.25 -11.16
CA PRO A 41 -1.19 -4.49 -11.91
C PRO A 41 -2.01 -4.39 -13.22
N ALA A 42 -3.16 -3.69 -13.25
CA ALA A 42 -3.92 -3.51 -14.49
C ALA A 42 -3.07 -2.96 -15.65
N VAL A 43 -2.36 -1.86 -15.41
CA VAL A 43 -1.52 -1.18 -16.39
C VAL A 43 -0.32 -2.04 -16.80
N ILE A 44 0.40 -2.66 -15.84
CA ILE A 44 1.57 -3.48 -16.14
C ILE A 44 1.18 -4.76 -16.91
N GLY A 45 0.08 -5.41 -16.51
CA GLY A 45 -0.49 -6.56 -17.23
C GLY A 45 -0.90 -6.17 -18.63
N GLY A 46 -1.46 -4.97 -18.77
CA GLY A 46 -1.80 -4.35 -20.05
C GLY A 46 -0.60 -4.11 -20.96
N PHE A 47 0.54 -3.59 -20.45
CA PHE A 47 1.77 -3.50 -21.24
C PHE A 47 2.18 -4.86 -21.79
N ALA A 48 2.11 -5.89 -20.95
CA ALA A 48 2.44 -7.26 -21.34
C ALA A 48 1.39 -7.91 -22.28
N ASN A 49 0.16 -7.40 -22.32
CA ASN A 49 -0.94 -7.90 -23.15
C ASN A 49 -1.23 -7.05 -24.40
N SER A 50 -0.51 -5.95 -24.60
CA SER A 50 -0.68 -5.10 -25.78
C SER A 50 -0.36 -5.85 -27.07
N ASN A 51 -1.24 -5.73 -28.07
CA ASN A 51 -1.02 -6.25 -29.42
C ASN A 51 -0.04 -5.38 -30.23
N ALA A 52 0.19 -4.13 -29.80
CA ALA A 52 1.00 -3.14 -30.50
C ALA A 52 2.37 -2.92 -29.81
N LYS A 53 3.03 -4.01 -29.39
CA LYS A 53 4.23 -3.96 -28.54
C LYS A 53 5.37 -3.09 -29.09
N SER A 54 5.56 -3.04 -30.41
CA SER A 54 6.56 -2.17 -31.06
C SER A 54 6.22 -0.68 -30.90
N GLU A 55 4.96 -0.31 -31.11
CA GLU A 55 4.47 1.06 -30.93
C GLU A 55 4.50 1.45 -29.45
N LEU A 56 4.08 0.55 -28.56
CA LEU A 56 4.16 0.71 -27.10
C LEU A 56 5.62 0.93 -26.66
N PHE A 57 6.56 0.10 -27.12
CA PHE A 57 7.99 0.24 -26.84
C PHE A 57 8.53 1.60 -27.28
N SER A 58 8.20 2.06 -28.50
CA SER A 58 8.59 3.39 -28.96
C SER A 58 7.97 4.52 -28.13
N THR A 59 6.69 4.41 -27.77
CA THR A 59 5.96 5.43 -26.99
C THR A 59 6.43 5.48 -25.53
N LEU A 60 6.82 4.35 -24.94
CA LEU A 60 7.44 4.28 -23.61
C LEU A 60 8.84 4.92 -23.60
N LYS A 61 9.64 4.69 -24.65
CA LYS A 61 10.94 5.34 -24.81
C LYS A 61 10.81 6.84 -25.00
N GLU A 62 9.82 7.28 -25.80
CA GLU A 62 9.46 8.69 -25.97
C GLU A 62 9.07 9.33 -24.61
N ALA A 63 8.18 8.69 -23.85
CA ALA A 63 7.73 9.14 -22.52
C ALA A 63 8.88 9.27 -21.49
N ALA A 64 9.94 8.47 -21.62
CA ALA A 64 11.14 8.59 -20.79
C ALA A 64 11.96 9.86 -21.11
N THR A 65 12.02 10.22 -22.40
CA THR A 65 12.79 11.38 -22.88
C THR A 65 12.05 12.71 -22.75
N SER A 66 10.71 12.70 -22.69
CA SER A 66 9.88 13.91 -22.58
C SER A 66 9.63 14.38 -21.15
N GLY A 67 10.06 13.63 -20.13
CA GLY A 67 9.94 14.04 -18.73
C GLY A 67 8.53 13.96 -18.15
N VAL A 68 7.65 13.14 -18.75
CA VAL A 68 6.22 12.94 -18.39
C VAL A 68 6.02 12.76 -16.87
N THR A 69 6.94 12.11 -16.17
CA THR A 69 6.87 11.90 -14.71
C THR A 69 6.80 13.19 -13.89
N SER A 70 7.42 14.27 -14.36
CA SER A 70 7.58 15.51 -13.59
C SER A 70 6.31 16.38 -13.54
N ASN A 71 5.37 16.18 -14.47
CA ASN A 71 4.28 17.10 -14.76
C ASN A 71 2.86 16.52 -14.56
N LEU A 72 2.76 15.22 -14.27
CA LEU A 72 1.50 14.44 -14.16
C LEU A 72 0.46 15.03 -13.19
N LEU A 73 0.89 15.62 -12.09
CA LEU A 73 0.03 16.12 -11.02
C LEU A 73 -0.31 17.61 -11.15
N ASN A 74 0.24 18.32 -12.15
CA ASN A 74 0.27 19.78 -12.12
C ASN A 74 0.16 20.48 -13.50
N SER A 75 -0.12 19.75 -14.58
CA SER A 75 -0.25 20.34 -15.93
C SER A 75 -1.45 19.81 -16.72
N GLY A 76 -2.18 20.72 -17.37
CA GLY A 76 -3.12 20.39 -18.43
C GLY A 76 -2.51 20.71 -19.79
N GLY A 77 -2.57 19.78 -20.74
CA GLY A 77 -2.26 20.04 -22.16
C GLY A 77 -1.41 18.97 -22.84
N GLY A 78 -0.12 18.93 -22.54
CA GLY A 78 0.87 18.14 -23.32
C GLY A 78 0.89 16.65 -23.01
N ASP A 79 1.30 16.28 -21.80
CA ASP A 79 1.65 14.90 -21.43
C ASP A 79 0.47 13.92 -21.44
N GLN A 80 -0.76 14.43 -21.29
CA GLN A 80 -2.00 13.64 -21.39
C GLN A 80 -2.17 12.95 -22.75
N SER A 81 -1.58 13.49 -23.83
CA SER A 81 -1.64 12.89 -25.17
C SER A 81 -0.88 11.56 -25.25
N LEU A 82 0.33 11.49 -24.69
CA LEU A 82 1.13 10.27 -24.62
C LEU A 82 0.48 9.24 -23.70
N ILE A 83 -0.02 9.66 -22.54
CA ILE A 83 -0.72 8.77 -21.59
C ILE A 83 -1.97 8.17 -22.24
N SER A 84 -2.78 8.99 -22.91
CA SER A 84 -3.98 8.52 -23.64
C SER A 84 -3.63 7.55 -24.76
N ARG A 85 -2.54 7.81 -25.50
CA ARG A 85 -2.02 6.90 -26.53
C ARG A 85 -1.59 5.56 -25.93
N ILE A 86 -0.85 5.58 -24.82
CA ILE A 86 -0.42 4.37 -24.10
C ILE A 86 -1.65 3.59 -23.60
N LEU A 87 -2.62 4.26 -22.97
CA LEU A 87 -3.87 3.63 -22.54
C LEU A 87 -4.62 2.98 -23.71
N SER A 88 -4.68 3.62 -24.88
CA SER A 88 -5.31 3.05 -26.07
C SER A 88 -4.53 1.87 -26.65
N LEU A 89 -3.20 1.94 -26.72
CA LEU A 89 -2.34 0.81 -27.15
C LEU A 89 -2.43 -0.40 -26.21
N VAL A 90 -2.84 -0.18 -24.96
CA VAL A 90 -2.88 -1.19 -23.90
C VAL A 90 -4.26 -1.78 -23.68
N PHE A 91 -5.26 -0.94 -23.43
CA PHE A 91 -6.64 -1.35 -23.15
C PHE A 91 -7.50 -1.44 -24.41
N GLY A 92 -7.08 -0.81 -25.52
CA GLY A 92 -7.84 -0.75 -26.77
C GLY A 92 -8.97 0.27 -26.68
N ASP A 93 -10.19 -0.19 -26.94
CA ASP A 93 -11.41 0.62 -26.99
C ASP A 93 -11.77 1.21 -25.62
N GLY A 94 -12.35 2.41 -25.63
CA GLY A 94 -12.70 3.17 -24.40
C GLY A 94 -13.67 2.46 -23.46
N ASP A 95 -14.42 1.47 -23.94
CA ASP A 95 -15.38 0.70 -23.14
C ASP A 95 -14.68 -0.13 -22.05
N LYS A 96 -13.52 -0.73 -22.35
CA LYS A 96 -12.72 -1.49 -21.37
C LYS A 96 -12.14 -0.58 -20.30
N LEU A 97 -11.68 0.60 -20.70
CA LEU A 97 -11.17 1.64 -19.79
C LEU A 97 -12.28 2.11 -18.84
N SER A 98 -13.49 2.33 -19.38
CA SER A 98 -14.67 2.77 -18.64
C SER A 98 -15.20 1.69 -17.68
N ALA A 99 -15.20 0.42 -18.11
CA ALA A 99 -15.56 -0.71 -17.26
C ALA A 99 -14.55 -0.90 -16.10
N LEU A 100 -13.24 -0.80 -16.39
CA LEU A 100 -12.19 -0.83 -15.37
C LEU A 100 -12.35 0.33 -14.37
N ALA A 101 -12.51 1.56 -14.85
CA ALA A 101 -12.69 2.74 -14.01
C ALA A 101 -13.93 2.62 -13.11
N SER A 102 -15.05 2.13 -13.64
CA SER A 102 -16.28 1.91 -12.87
C SER A 102 -16.12 0.84 -11.79
N SER A 103 -15.43 -0.26 -12.13
CA SER A 103 -15.17 -1.37 -11.20
C SER A 103 -14.19 -0.96 -10.09
N VAL A 104 -13.12 -0.25 -10.44
CA VAL A 104 -12.14 0.28 -9.47
C VAL A 104 -12.78 1.34 -8.57
N SER A 105 -13.58 2.26 -9.13
CA SER A 105 -14.37 3.24 -8.36
C SER A 105 -15.25 2.55 -7.30
N SER A 106 -16.00 1.51 -7.70
CA SER A 106 -16.85 0.73 -6.80
C SER A 106 -16.06 -0.01 -5.72
N PHE A 107 -14.93 -0.65 -6.07
CA PHE A 107 -14.07 -1.38 -5.14
C PHE A 107 -13.35 -0.46 -4.13
N ALA A 108 -12.85 0.68 -4.60
CA ALA A 108 -12.09 1.63 -3.80
C ALA A 108 -12.98 2.55 -2.95
N GLY A 109 -14.23 2.79 -3.39
CA GLY A 109 -15.14 3.75 -2.75
C GLY A 109 -14.79 5.20 -3.07
N ILE A 110 -14.34 5.47 -4.30
CA ILE A 110 -13.97 6.81 -4.82
C ILE A 110 -14.75 7.12 -6.09
N LYS A 111 -14.78 8.39 -6.54
CA LYS A 111 -15.47 8.79 -7.78
C LYS A 111 -14.81 8.19 -9.03
N THR A 112 -15.58 8.02 -10.10
CA THR A 112 -15.09 7.52 -11.40
C THR A 112 -14.10 8.51 -12.04
N GLU A 113 -14.34 9.81 -11.91
CA GLU A 113 -13.46 10.89 -12.39
C GLU A 113 -12.10 10.87 -11.67
N SER A 114 -12.13 10.64 -10.35
CA SER A 114 -10.94 10.43 -9.53
C SER A 114 -10.19 9.16 -9.97
N THR A 115 -10.93 8.09 -10.29
CA THR A 115 -10.36 6.84 -10.79
C THR A 115 -9.67 7.01 -12.14
N ASN A 116 -10.26 7.76 -13.08
CA ASN A 116 -9.63 8.10 -14.36
C ASN A 116 -8.36 8.93 -14.17
N SER A 117 -8.37 9.89 -13.24
CA SER A 117 -7.19 10.68 -12.88
C SER A 117 -6.07 9.81 -12.30
N LEU A 118 -6.41 8.86 -11.43
CA LEU A 118 -5.45 7.88 -10.89
C LEU A 118 -4.95 6.90 -11.94
N LEU A 119 -5.78 6.48 -12.90
CA LEU A 119 -5.36 5.63 -14.01
C LEU A 119 -4.33 6.34 -14.89
N ASN A 120 -4.52 7.63 -15.16
CA ASN A 120 -3.52 8.46 -15.86
C ASN A 120 -2.23 8.60 -15.05
N LEU A 121 -2.32 8.85 -13.74
CA LEU A 121 -1.17 8.95 -12.83
C LEU A 121 -0.36 7.64 -12.78
N VAL A 122 -1.03 6.52 -12.56
CA VAL A 122 -0.41 5.17 -12.52
C VAL A 122 0.18 4.82 -13.88
N THR A 123 -0.50 5.14 -14.98
CA THR A 123 0.03 4.91 -16.33
C THR A 123 1.26 5.76 -16.59
N GLY A 124 1.27 7.04 -16.23
CA GLY A 124 2.43 7.91 -16.35
C GLY A 124 3.62 7.43 -15.53
N ALA A 125 3.40 7.06 -14.26
CA ALA A 125 4.44 6.52 -13.38
C ALA A 125 5.01 5.18 -13.92
N ALA A 126 4.13 4.26 -14.34
CA ALA A 126 4.54 2.99 -14.93
C ALA A 126 5.29 3.18 -16.25
N SER A 127 4.83 4.12 -17.08
CA SER A 127 5.45 4.43 -18.39
C SER A 127 6.81 5.09 -18.23
N GLY A 128 6.94 6.05 -17.30
CA GLY A 128 8.21 6.70 -16.99
C GLY A 128 9.24 5.73 -16.39
N GLY A 129 8.82 4.91 -15.43
CA GLY A 129 9.69 3.88 -14.83
C GLY A 129 10.18 2.85 -15.86
N LEU A 130 9.27 2.31 -16.66
CA LEU A 130 9.59 1.31 -17.69
C LEU A 130 10.37 1.90 -18.87
N GLY A 131 10.01 3.12 -19.31
CA GLY A 131 10.72 3.86 -20.35
C GLY A 131 12.14 4.26 -19.94
N LYS A 132 12.33 4.69 -18.69
CA LYS A 132 13.65 4.92 -18.11
C LYS A 132 14.44 3.62 -18.07
N TYR A 133 13.83 2.51 -17.63
CA TYR A 133 14.48 1.19 -17.62
C TYR A 133 14.93 0.74 -19.02
N ILE A 134 14.09 0.93 -20.05
CA ILE A 134 14.43 0.68 -21.47
C ILE A 134 15.65 1.51 -21.90
N THR A 135 15.69 2.78 -21.52
CA THR A 135 16.73 3.73 -21.94
C THR A 135 18.06 3.51 -21.21
N ASP A 136 18.02 3.38 -19.88
CA ASP A 136 19.21 3.19 -19.03
C ASP A 136 19.92 1.85 -19.32
N HIS A 137 19.18 0.81 -19.70
CA HIS A 137 19.72 -0.51 -20.01
C HIS A 137 19.86 -0.80 -21.52
N ASN A 138 19.60 0.17 -22.40
CA ASN A 138 19.62 0.01 -23.85
C ASN A 138 18.83 -1.23 -24.33
N LEU A 139 17.65 -1.49 -23.76
CA LEU A 139 16.83 -2.64 -24.17
C LEU A 139 16.40 -2.50 -25.63
N ASP A 140 16.40 -3.63 -26.33
CA ASP A 140 15.71 -3.80 -27.61
C ASP A 140 14.28 -4.33 -27.41
N LEU A 141 13.51 -4.38 -28.50
CA LEU A 141 12.13 -4.85 -28.48
C LEU A 141 12.02 -6.29 -27.97
N SER A 142 12.90 -7.19 -28.40
CA SER A 142 12.88 -8.61 -27.99
C SER A 142 13.16 -8.78 -26.50
N SER A 143 14.11 -8.01 -25.94
CA SER A 143 14.44 -8.01 -24.52
C SER A 143 13.31 -7.41 -23.67
N PHE A 144 12.65 -6.36 -24.18
CA PHE A 144 11.45 -5.78 -23.58
C PHE A 144 10.27 -6.77 -23.55
N GLU A 145 10.02 -7.50 -24.64
CA GLU A 145 8.97 -8.53 -24.69
C GLU A 145 9.22 -9.68 -23.72
N ASN A 146 10.48 -10.13 -23.60
CA ASN A 146 10.89 -11.15 -22.63
C ASN A 146 10.71 -10.64 -21.18
N LEU A 147 11.08 -9.38 -20.91
CA LEU A 147 10.88 -8.74 -19.61
C LEU A 147 9.40 -8.73 -19.23
N LEU A 148 8.53 -8.20 -20.08
CA LEU A 148 7.09 -8.13 -19.84
C LEU A 148 6.46 -9.53 -19.65
N SER A 149 6.85 -10.50 -20.49
CA SER A 149 6.36 -11.87 -20.39
C SER A 149 6.78 -12.54 -19.07
N SER A 150 7.99 -12.26 -18.56
CA SER A 150 8.46 -12.78 -17.28
C SER A 150 7.65 -12.28 -16.07
N GLN A 151 7.07 -11.07 -16.15
CA GLN A 151 6.30 -10.50 -15.05
C GLN A 151 4.86 -11.02 -14.97
N LYS A 152 4.26 -11.45 -16.10
CA LYS A 152 2.83 -11.86 -16.18
C LYS A 152 2.43 -12.80 -15.04
N ASN A 153 3.24 -13.84 -14.81
CA ASN A 153 3.01 -14.88 -13.81
C ASN A 153 2.89 -14.37 -12.36
N TYR A 154 3.37 -13.16 -12.06
CA TYR A 154 3.34 -12.58 -10.72
C TYR A 154 2.23 -11.54 -10.54
N LEU A 155 1.64 -11.02 -11.63
CA LEU A 155 0.68 -9.92 -11.57
C LEU A 155 -0.71 -10.34 -11.09
N SER A 156 -1.15 -11.57 -11.40
CA SER A 156 -2.42 -12.13 -10.89
C SER A 156 -2.44 -12.26 -9.37
N ALA A 157 -1.29 -12.58 -8.76
CA ALA A 157 -1.12 -12.69 -7.30
C ALA A 157 -1.10 -11.34 -6.57
N LEU A 158 -1.03 -10.21 -7.29
CA LEU A 158 -1.03 -8.86 -6.72
C LEU A 158 -2.43 -8.22 -6.69
N LEU A 159 -3.45 -8.89 -7.23
CA LEU A 159 -4.82 -8.40 -7.18
C LEU A 159 -5.34 -8.44 -5.74
N PRO A 160 -5.93 -7.33 -5.23
CA PRO A 160 -6.49 -7.34 -3.89
C PRO A 160 -7.74 -8.22 -3.83
N ALA A 161 -7.91 -8.92 -2.69
CA ALA A 161 -9.05 -9.81 -2.48
C ALA A 161 -10.38 -9.07 -2.67
N GLY A 162 -11.30 -9.69 -3.43
CA GLY A 162 -12.58 -9.09 -3.81
C GLY A 162 -12.56 -8.30 -5.12
N PHE A 163 -11.41 -8.10 -5.76
CA PHE A 163 -11.33 -7.59 -7.13
C PHE A 163 -11.08 -8.74 -8.13
N SER A 164 -11.70 -8.68 -9.31
CA SER A 164 -11.46 -9.64 -10.39
C SER A 164 -11.60 -8.97 -11.76
N PHE A 165 -10.71 -9.31 -12.69
CA PHE A 165 -10.78 -8.87 -14.07
C PHE A 165 -11.72 -9.74 -14.92
N ALA A 166 -12.09 -10.94 -14.45
CA ALA A 166 -13.00 -11.83 -15.16
C ALA A 166 -14.41 -11.24 -15.33
N SER A 167 -14.90 -10.49 -14.32
CA SER A 167 -16.19 -9.78 -14.40
C SER A 167 -16.20 -8.64 -15.42
N LEU A 168 -15.03 -8.19 -15.89
CA LEU A 168 -14.87 -7.16 -16.92
C LEU A 168 -14.68 -7.76 -18.33
N GLY A 169 -14.81 -9.09 -18.48
CA GLY A 169 -14.43 -9.78 -19.72
C GLY A 169 -12.91 -9.88 -19.94
N LEU A 170 -12.11 -9.52 -18.92
CA LEU A 170 -10.66 -9.46 -18.97
C LEU A 170 -10.02 -10.64 -18.20
N GLY A 171 -10.67 -11.81 -18.17
CA GLY A 171 -10.20 -12.99 -17.42
C GLY A 171 -8.77 -13.42 -17.75
N ASN A 172 -8.36 -13.29 -19.03
CA ASN A 172 -7.04 -13.68 -19.52
C ASN A 172 -5.99 -12.55 -19.47
N TRP A 173 -6.30 -11.41 -18.83
CA TRP A 173 -5.45 -10.20 -18.85
C TRP A 173 -4.02 -10.42 -18.35
N PHE A 174 -3.85 -11.30 -17.36
CA PHE A 174 -2.56 -11.63 -16.76
C PHE A 174 -1.90 -12.89 -17.35
N GLY A 175 -2.46 -13.44 -18.43
CA GLY A 175 -2.12 -14.76 -18.95
C GLY A 175 -2.97 -15.87 -18.30
N SER A 176 -3.15 -16.96 -19.04
CA SER A 176 -3.95 -18.11 -18.63
C SER A 176 -3.20 -18.95 -17.58
N SER A 177 -3.44 -18.67 -16.30
CA SER A 177 -3.25 -19.64 -15.22
C SER A 177 -4.55 -20.41 -14.99
N GLU A 178 -5.02 -21.09 -16.03
CA GLU A 178 -5.97 -22.19 -15.85
C GLU A 178 -5.13 -23.40 -15.43
N PRO A 179 -5.19 -23.89 -14.17
CA PRO A 179 -5.02 -25.32 -14.01
C PRO A 179 -6.13 -25.94 -14.87
N GLU A 180 -5.80 -26.93 -15.71
CA GLU A 180 -6.84 -27.77 -16.29
C GLU A 180 -7.61 -28.40 -15.14
N ILE A 181 -8.76 -27.80 -14.78
CA ILE A 181 -9.79 -28.52 -14.07
C ILE A 181 -10.37 -29.44 -15.13
N ALA A 182 -9.70 -30.58 -15.32
CA ALA A 182 -10.24 -31.67 -16.08
C ALA A 182 -11.63 -31.94 -15.50
N ASN A 183 -12.66 -31.56 -16.25
CA ASN A 183 -14.05 -31.91 -15.96
C ASN A 183 -14.18 -33.43 -16.19
N VAL A 184 -13.61 -34.19 -15.26
CA VAL A 184 -13.95 -35.58 -15.02
C VAL A 184 -15.36 -35.55 -14.44
N ILE A 185 -16.32 -35.35 -15.34
CA ILE A 185 -17.66 -35.90 -15.20
C ILE A 185 -17.40 -37.40 -14.98
N PRO A 186 -17.73 -37.99 -13.83
CA PRO A 186 -17.71 -39.43 -13.70
C PRO A 186 -18.82 -39.93 -14.62
N GLU A 187 -18.45 -40.52 -15.76
CA GLU A 187 -19.40 -41.29 -16.55
C GLU A 187 -20.06 -42.29 -15.62
N ALA A 188 -21.40 -42.33 -15.64
CA ALA A 188 -22.14 -43.26 -14.81
C ALA A 188 -21.78 -44.69 -15.25
N HIS A 189 -20.99 -45.40 -14.44
CA HIS A 189 -20.71 -46.81 -14.65
C HIS A 189 -22.01 -47.62 -14.54
N GLN A 190 -22.66 -47.78 -15.69
CA GLN A 190 -23.72 -48.76 -15.88
C GLN A 190 -23.08 -50.15 -15.94
N THR A 191 -23.16 -50.90 -14.84
CA THR A 191 -23.06 -52.36 -14.87
C THR A 191 -24.35 -52.97 -14.33
N PRO A 192 -24.93 -53.97 -15.02
CA PRO A 192 -26.31 -54.38 -14.79
C PRO A 192 -26.46 -55.29 -13.57
N LEU A 193 -27.51 -55.05 -12.77
CA LEU A 193 -27.95 -55.98 -11.74
C LEU A 193 -29.21 -56.70 -12.20
N ALA A 194 -29.11 -58.03 -12.33
CA ALA A 194 -30.22 -58.89 -12.66
C ALA A 194 -30.99 -59.32 -11.38
N ASP A 195 -32.29 -59.08 -11.43
CA ASP A 195 -33.40 -59.83 -10.82
C ASP A 195 -33.11 -60.83 -9.69
N ILE A 196 -33.53 -60.48 -8.46
CA ILE A 196 -34.14 -61.46 -7.52
C ILE A 196 -35.13 -60.79 -6.55
N ASN A 197 -36.40 -61.20 -6.63
CA ASN A 197 -37.47 -60.90 -5.67
C ASN A 197 -37.77 -62.14 -4.81
N PRO A 198 -37.93 -62.01 -3.47
CA PRO A 198 -39.17 -62.57 -2.89
C PRO A 198 -39.74 -61.80 -1.65
N LYS A 199 -40.91 -61.18 -1.86
CA LYS A 199 -42.21 -61.47 -1.20
C LYS A 199 -42.44 -61.37 0.34
N VAL A 200 -43.59 -60.73 0.69
CA VAL A 200 -44.51 -60.84 1.88
C VAL A 200 -44.18 -60.12 3.24
N PRO A 201 -45.16 -59.84 4.14
CA PRO A 201 -45.54 -58.43 4.45
C PRO A 201 -45.64 -58.07 5.97
N VAL A 202 -46.00 -56.82 6.30
CA VAL A 202 -46.43 -56.40 7.66
C VAL A 202 -47.63 -55.39 7.59
N THR A 203 -48.42 -55.35 8.67
CA THR A 203 -49.84 -54.93 8.78
C THR A 203 -50.09 -53.47 9.25
N GLU A 204 -51.30 -52.97 8.95
CA GLU A 204 -52.05 -51.79 9.48
C GLU A 204 -52.19 -51.69 11.03
N THR A 205 -52.70 -50.64 11.73
CA THR A 205 -53.11 -49.19 11.58
C THR A 205 -53.27 -48.60 13.04
N PRO A 206 -53.94 -47.46 13.41
CA PRO A 206 -54.49 -46.26 12.72
C PRO A 206 -54.09 -44.87 13.35
N LYS A 207 -54.80 -43.80 12.96
CA LYS A 207 -54.61 -42.35 13.22
C LYS A 207 -55.02 -41.82 14.62
N VAL A 208 -54.56 -40.60 14.96
CA VAL A 208 -55.24 -39.64 15.87
C VAL A 208 -55.11 -38.20 15.32
N ASP A 209 -56.17 -37.39 15.42
CA ASP A 209 -56.24 -35.99 14.99
C ASP A 209 -55.63 -34.99 16.00
N VAL A 210 -55.14 -33.84 15.50
CA VAL A 210 -55.00 -32.60 16.30
C VAL A 210 -55.47 -31.40 15.49
N THR A 211 -56.42 -30.64 16.04
CA THR A 211 -56.82 -29.30 15.57
C THR A 211 -56.23 -28.24 16.50
N ARG A 212 -55.93 -27.03 15.98
CA ARG A 212 -56.34 -25.70 16.53
C ARG A 212 -55.62 -24.52 15.83
N SER A 213 -56.35 -23.44 15.67
CA SER A 213 -56.01 -22.20 14.94
C SER A 213 -54.94 -21.31 15.61
N GLY A 214 -54.31 -20.45 14.81
CA GLY A 214 -53.53 -19.28 15.25
C GLY A 214 -53.35 -18.27 14.09
N THR A 215 -53.65 -16.99 14.33
CA THR A 215 -53.79 -15.94 13.29
C THR A 215 -52.53 -15.11 13.04
N THR A 216 -52.45 -14.59 11.80
CA THR A 216 -51.51 -13.56 11.33
C THR A 216 -51.57 -12.29 12.18
N HIS A 217 -50.41 -11.67 12.43
CA HIS A 217 -50.31 -10.25 12.79
C HIS A 217 -49.18 -9.57 12.01
N GLU A 218 -49.55 -8.53 11.26
CA GLU A 218 -48.61 -7.50 10.79
C GLU A 218 -48.12 -6.66 11.97
N ILE A 219 -46.92 -6.10 11.85
CA ILE A 219 -46.46 -4.99 12.71
C ILE A 219 -46.09 -3.83 11.79
N ALA A 220 -46.89 -2.76 11.86
CA ALA A 220 -46.61 -1.49 11.21
C ALA A 220 -45.45 -0.74 11.92
N PRO A 221 -44.72 0.15 11.21
CA PRO A 221 -43.66 0.93 11.83
C PRO A 221 -44.22 2.06 12.69
N ASP A 222 -43.84 2.08 13.97
CA ASP A 222 -44.28 3.12 14.90
C ASP A 222 -43.50 4.43 14.69
N SER A 223 -44.20 5.55 14.66
CA SER A 223 -43.62 6.88 14.48
C SER A 223 -44.07 7.82 15.59
N THR A 224 -43.14 8.44 16.33
CA THR A 224 -43.47 9.57 17.20
C THR A 224 -42.33 10.58 17.30
N SER A 225 -42.63 11.76 16.72
CA SER A 225 -42.35 13.12 17.18
C SER A 225 -41.02 13.48 17.88
N GLY A 226 -40.36 14.52 17.33
CA GLY A 226 -39.21 15.20 17.93
C GLY A 226 -38.82 16.45 17.15
N GLY A 227 -39.77 17.36 16.93
CA GLY A 227 -39.57 18.56 16.09
C GLY A 227 -38.49 19.50 16.65
N SER A 228 -37.37 19.64 15.94
CA SER A 228 -36.25 20.50 16.35
C SER A 228 -35.86 21.50 15.26
N ILE A 229 -36.36 22.72 15.44
CA ILE A 229 -36.03 23.96 14.69
C ILE A 229 -34.51 24.21 14.56
N TRP A 230 -33.70 23.62 15.44
CA TRP A 230 -32.24 23.70 15.40
C TRP A 230 -31.60 23.10 14.14
N LYS A 231 -32.25 22.14 13.47
CA LYS A 231 -31.68 21.50 12.26
C LYS A 231 -31.53 22.45 11.07
N TRP A 232 -32.32 23.53 11.01
CA TRP A 232 -32.20 24.57 9.97
C TRP A 232 -31.45 25.82 10.47
N LEU A 233 -31.45 26.09 11.77
CA LEU A 233 -30.76 27.23 12.36
C LEU A 233 -29.22 27.06 12.35
N LEU A 234 -28.75 25.85 12.68
CA LEU A 234 -27.32 25.54 12.83
C LEU A 234 -26.50 25.70 11.53
N PRO A 235 -26.93 25.20 10.35
CA PRO A 235 -26.22 25.47 9.08
C PRO A 235 -26.28 26.95 8.69
N LEU A 236 -27.36 27.67 8.99
CA LEU A 236 -27.50 29.09 8.63
C LEU A 236 -26.60 30.00 9.50
N ILE A 237 -26.43 29.66 10.78
CA ILE A 237 -25.44 30.30 11.67
C ILE A 237 -24.01 29.97 11.25
N LEU A 238 -23.72 28.72 10.83
CA LEU A 238 -22.41 28.33 10.31
C LEU A 238 -22.04 29.12 9.03
N LEU A 239 -23.01 29.31 8.13
CA LEU A 239 -22.82 30.07 6.89
C LEU A 239 -22.58 31.57 7.17
N LEU A 240 -23.30 32.16 8.13
CA LEU A 240 -23.06 33.53 8.59
C LEU A 240 -21.67 33.71 9.23
N LEU A 241 -21.21 32.74 10.02
CA LEU A 241 -19.86 32.76 10.61
C LEU A 241 -18.77 32.62 9.54
N LEU A 242 -18.97 31.78 8.52
CA LEU A 242 -18.07 31.67 7.38
C LEU A 242 -18.01 32.98 6.58
N ALA A 243 -19.16 33.60 6.28
CA ALA A 243 -19.24 34.88 5.60
C ALA A 243 -18.52 36.00 6.40
N TYR A 244 -18.71 36.05 7.72
CA TYR A 244 -17.99 36.99 8.60
C TYR A 244 -16.47 36.75 8.59
N PHE A 245 -16.03 35.49 8.60
CA PHE A 245 -14.60 35.15 8.56
C PHE A 245 -13.93 35.57 7.24
N PHE A 246 -14.57 35.27 6.10
CA PHE A 246 -14.09 35.71 4.79
C PHE A 246 -14.06 37.23 4.63
N TRP A 247 -15.07 37.95 5.14
CA TRP A 247 -15.07 39.42 5.09
C TRP A 247 -13.91 40.02 5.89
N LYS A 248 -13.60 39.46 7.07
CA LYS A 248 -12.48 39.92 7.91
C LYS A 248 -11.09 39.59 7.34
N GLN A 249 -10.99 38.71 6.35
CA GLN A 249 -9.72 38.28 5.77
C GLN A 249 -9.28 39.10 4.54
N CYS A 250 -10.12 40.03 4.04
CA CYS A 250 -9.79 40.92 2.92
C CYS A 250 -9.19 42.29 3.32
N ASP A 251 -9.21 42.68 4.59
CA ASP A 251 -8.71 43.99 5.07
C ASP A 251 -7.24 43.98 5.51
N LYS A 252 -6.32 43.62 4.60
CA LYS A 252 -4.88 43.88 4.76
C LYS A 252 -4.24 44.36 3.47
N LYS A 253 -3.97 45.68 3.40
CA LYS A 253 -3.17 46.33 2.35
C LYS A 253 -1.70 45.87 2.41
N PRO A 254 -1.00 45.84 1.26
CA PRO A 254 0.45 45.70 1.23
C PRO A 254 1.15 47.06 1.45
N GLU A 255 2.29 47.06 2.13
CA GLU A 255 3.25 48.16 2.14
C GLU A 255 4.65 47.68 1.75
N THR A 256 5.46 48.61 1.26
CA THR A 256 6.61 48.36 0.39
C THR A 256 7.94 48.78 1.02
N ALA A 257 9.01 48.18 0.51
CA ALA A 257 10.41 48.65 0.51
C ALA A 257 11.23 48.53 1.81
N GLY A 258 12.52 48.19 1.62
CA GLY A 258 13.52 48.01 2.67
C GLY A 258 14.78 47.28 2.20
N VAL A 259 15.38 47.72 1.09
CA VAL A 259 16.65 47.16 0.60
C VAL A 259 17.84 47.75 1.37
N ALA A 260 18.74 46.91 1.86
CA ALA A 260 20.10 47.30 2.24
C ALA A 260 21.10 46.22 1.80
N THR A 261 22.01 46.61 0.93
CA THR A 261 23.06 45.79 0.31
C THR A 261 24.31 45.68 1.19
N VAL A 262 24.95 44.50 1.25
CA VAL A 262 26.42 44.41 1.33
C VAL A 262 26.90 43.30 0.38
N ASP A 263 27.88 43.64 -0.43
CA ASP A 263 28.48 42.83 -1.50
C ASP A 263 29.76 42.13 -1.00
N SER A 264 30.02 40.91 -1.51
CA SER A 264 31.36 40.30 -1.58
C SER A 264 31.38 39.06 -2.50
N THR A 265 31.66 39.30 -3.78
CA THR A 265 32.63 38.52 -4.58
C THR A 265 32.31 37.06 -4.93
N THR A 266 31.56 36.91 -6.03
CA THR A 266 31.75 35.94 -7.13
C THR A 266 32.30 34.53 -6.85
N THR A 267 31.46 33.52 -7.12
CA THR A 267 31.66 32.61 -8.28
C THR A 267 30.30 32.22 -8.86
N VAL A 268 30.19 32.18 -10.18
CA VAL A 268 28.95 31.85 -10.89
C VAL A 268 28.90 30.35 -11.16
N VAL A 269 27.94 29.65 -10.56
CA VAL A 269 27.47 28.35 -11.06
C VAL A 269 25.95 28.37 -11.02
N ASP A 270 25.35 28.19 -12.20
CA ASP A 270 23.91 28.12 -12.42
C ASP A 270 23.27 27.02 -11.56
N SER A 271 22.13 27.30 -10.94
CA SER A 271 21.39 26.36 -10.08
C SER A 271 19.91 26.32 -10.47
N THR A 272 19.65 26.14 -11.75
CA THR A 272 18.33 25.82 -12.31
C THR A 272 18.04 24.31 -12.28
N ASN A 273 17.92 23.71 -11.10
CA ASN A 273 17.32 22.37 -10.99
C ASN A 273 16.73 22.06 -9.60
N PRO A 274 15.39 22.10 -9.40
CA PRO A 274 14.73 21.50 -8.24
C PRO A 274 14.45 20.01 -8.45
N ALA A 275 15.39 19.25 -9.04
CA ALA A 275 15.37 17.80 -8.97
C ALA A 275 15.80 17.38 -7.57
N GLY A 276 14.82 17.17 -6.68
CA GLY A 276 15.05 16.59 -5.36
C GLY A 276 15.58 15.17 -5.50
N ASP A 277 16.91 15.05 -5.40
CA ASP A 277 17.67 13.82 -5.61
C ASP A 277 17.26 12.72 -4.61
N THR A 278 16.29 11.90 -4.99
CA THR A 278 15.95 10.67 -4.30
C THR A 278 16.89 9.56 -4.76
N VAL A 279 18.15 9.66 -4.32
CA VAL A 279 19.05 8.49 -4.26
C VAL A 279 18.42 7.49 -3.29
N ALA A 280 17.55 6.63 -3.84
CA ALA A 280 17.16 5.39 -3.21
C ALA A 280 18.43 4.53 -3.14
N VAL A 281 19.17 4.68 -2.04
CA VAL A 281 20.33 3.83 -1.73
C VAL A 281 19.82 2.40 -1.71
N ALA A 282 20.10 1.66 -2.78
CA ALA A 282 19.77 0.25 -2.89
C ALA A 282 20.54 -0.50 -1.79
N ARG A 283 19.86 -0.75 -0.67
CA ARG A 283 20.48 -1.38 0.50
C ARG A 283 20.90 -2.78 0.12
N GLU A 284 22.20 -3.05 0.19
CA GLU A 284 22.75 -4.37 -0.09
C GLU A 284 22.08 -5.42 0.79
N THR A 285 21.50 -6.45 0.18
CA THR A 285 20.96 -7.60 0.90
C THR A 285 22.08 -8.58 1.24
N THR A 286 21.93 -9.29 2.35
CA THR A 286 22.87 -10.30 2.83
C THR A 286 22.10 -11.52 3.33
N VAL A 287 22.83 -12.62 3.53
CA VAL A 287 22.31 -13.83 4.17
C VAL A 287 22.86 -13.93 5.58
N VAL A 288 21.97 -13.91 6.58
CA VAL A 288 22.32 -14.10 7.99
C VAL A 288 22.06 -15.56 8.37
N THR A 289 23.09 -16.26 8.85
CA THR A 289 22.99 -17.66 9.28
C THR A 289 22.71 -17.77 10.77
N LEU A 290 21.62 -18.41 11.15
CA LEU A 290 21.22 -18.68 12.54
C LEU A 290 22.04 -19.83 13.17
N PRO A 291 22.02 -20.01 14.51
CA PRO A 291 22.70 -21.11 15.19
C PRO A 291 22.33 -22.51 14.65
N SER A 292 21.06 -22.75 14.31
CA SER A 292 20.59 -23.98 13.65
C SER A 292 21.10 -24.21 12.22
N GLY A 293 21.83 -23.26 11.63
CA GLY A 293 22.22 -23.28 10.21
C GLY A 293 21.13 -22.74 9.26
N LYS A 294 19.93 -22.43 9.75
CA LYS A 294 18.89 -21.76 8.97
C LYS A 294 19.37 -20.38 8.48
N THR A 295 19.11 -20.07 7.22
CA THR A 295 19.47 -18.78 6.59
C THR A 295 18.27 -17.83 6.56
N LEU A 296 18.52 -16.55 6.82
CA LEU A 296 17.57 -15.45 6.68
C LEU A 296 18.07 -14.45 5.64
N GLN A 297 17.16 -13.93 4.81
CA GLN A 297 17.46 -12.80 3.95
C GLN A 297 17.28 -11.50 4.74
N ALA A 298 18.34 -10.70 4.84
CA ALA A 298 18.37 -9.45 5.60
C ALA A 298 19.05 -8.33 4.81
N TYR A 299 19.10 -7.13 5.39
CA TYR A 299 19.98 -6.06 4.90
C TYR A 299 21.35 -6.16 5.57
N LYS A 300 22.42 -5.85 4.81
CA LYS A 300 23.80 -5.80 5.32
C LYS A 300 23.92 -4.75 6.42
N GLY A 301 24.34 -5.16 7.61
CA GLY A 301 24.35 -4.29 8.80
C GLY A 301 22.95 -3.91 9.32
N GLY A 302 21.88 -4.57 8.84
CA GLY A 302 20.52 -4.39 9.33
C GLY A 302 20.26 -5.08 10.67
N ILE A 303 19.04 -4.96 11.18
CA ILE A 303 18.63 -5.42 12.51
C ILE A 303 18.87 -6.92 12.72
N GLU A 304 18.62 -7.77 11.70
CA GLU A 304 18.85 -9.21 11.81
C GLU A 304 20.34 -9.55 12.05
N ASP A 305 21.22 -8.90 11.29
CA ASP A 305 22.67 -9.10 11.36
C ASP A 305 23.24 -8.58 12.70
N GLN A 306 22.81 -7.39 13.11
CA GLN A 306 23.18 -6.80 14.40
C GLN A 306 22.70 -7.65 15.59
N ILE A 307 21.44 -8.11 15.58
CA ILE A 307 20.89 -8.94 16.66
C ILE A 307 21.57 -10.31 16.71
N VAL A 308 21.71 -11.00 15.57
CA VAL A 308 22.33 -12.33 15.57
C VAL A 308 23.80 -12.25 16.00
N THR A 309 24.53 -11.22 15.59
CA THR A 309 25.89 -10.95 16.08
C THR A 309 25.90 -10.70 17.59
N PHE A 310 25.00 -9.85 18.10
CA PHE A 310 24.89 -9.54 19.53
C PHE A 310 24.54 -10.76 20.39
N LEU A 311 23.58 -11.59 19.96
CA LEU A 311 23.12 -12.77 20.70
C LEU A 311 24.06 -13.98 20.59
N LYS A 312 24.83 -14.10 19.51
CA LYS A 312 25.91 -15.11 19.40
C LYS A 312 27.13 -14.74 20.25
N SER A 313 27.40 -13.44 20.42
CA SER A 313 28.42 -12.98 21.35
C SER A 313 28.01 -13.22 22.80
N ASP A 314 28.97 -13.25 23.72
CA ASP A 314 28.67 -13.25 25.16
C ASP A 314 28.26 -11.85 25.69
N GLU A 315 28.13 -10.83 24.83
CA GLU A 315 27.77 -9.47 25.23
C GLU A 315 26.37 -9.42 25.85
N TYR A 316 25.35 -10.04 25.24
CA TYR A 316 24.01 -10.12 25.87
C TYR A 316 24.05 -10.90 27.19
N LYS A 317 24.81 -12.01 27.26
CA LYS A 317 24.91 -12.83 28.48
C LYS A 317 25.54 -12.05 29.63
N ASN A 318 26.56 -11.24 29.34
CA ASN A 318 27.34 -10.49 30.34
C ASN A 318 26.80 -9.07 30.64
N ALA A 319 25.99 -8.47 29.76
CA ALA A 319 25.47 -7.12 29.96
C ALA A 319 24.52 -7.00 31.17
N THR A 320 24.55 -5.86 31.86
CA THR A 320 23.54 -5.51 32.88
C THR A 320 22.29 -4.88 32.23
N GLU A 321 21.15 -4.86 32.93
CA GLU A 321 19.94 -4.18 32.44
C GLU A 321 20.20 -2.68 32.16
N GLU A 322 21.07 -2.03 32.94
CA GLU A 322 21.54 -0.66 32.72
C GLU A 322 22.23 -0.51 31.36
N GLN A 323 23.15 -1.41 31.00
CA GLN A 323 23.85 -1.37 29.72
C GLN A 323 22.91 -1.65 28.53
N LEU A 324 21.82 -2.39 28.76
CA LEU A 324 20.82 -2.70 27.73
C LEU A 324 19.80 -1.57 27.50
N LYS A 325 19.66 -0.59 28.40
CA LYS A 325 18.68 0.52 28.26
C LYS A 325 18.97 1.43 27.07
N ASP A 326 20.25 1.65 26.78
CA ASP A 326 20.70 2.55 25.72
C ASP A 326 20.99 1.81 24.39
N LYS A 327 21.06 0.47 24.41
CA LYS A 327 21.37 -0.34 23.22
C LYS A 327 20.12 -0.74 22.43
N TRP A 328 19.65 0.18 21.60
CA TRP A 328 18.52 -0.02 20.69
C TRP A 328 18.95 -0.46 19.29
N PHE A 329 18.27 -1.47 18.76
CA PHE A 329 18.42 -1.98 17.40
C PHE A 329 17.19 -1.53 16.59
N ASN A 330 17.41 -0.66 15.60
CA ASN A 330 16.33 -0.07 14.80
C ASN A 330 15.92 -1.03 13.68
N PHE A 331 14.63 -1.14 13.40
CA PHE A 331 14.13 -1.85 12.22
C PHE A 331 14.45 -1.08 10.95
N ASP A 332 14.98 -1.76 9.93
CA ASP A 332 15.38 -1.14 8.66
C ASP A 332 14.19 -0.94 7.71
N ASN A 333 13.24 -1.86 7.71
CA ASN A 333 12.13 -1.93 6.75
C ASN A 333 10.80 -2.32 7.43
N LEU A 334 10.57 -1.83 8.65
CA LEU A 334 9.29 -1.95 9.35
C LEU A 334 8.52 -0.64 9.21
N ASN A 335 7.48 -0.68 8.38
CA ASN A 335 6.68 0.44 7.96
C ASN A 335 5.22 0.28 8.41
N PHE A 336 4.52 1.41 8.55
CA PHE A 336 3.08 1.44 8.83
C PHE A 336 2.34 2.23 7.76
N GLU A 337 1.07 1.91 7.56
CA GLU A 337 0.15 2.80 6.84
C GLU A 337 0.17 4.22 7.46
N PHE A 338 0.06 5.24 6.59
CA PHE A 338 0.11 6.63 7.02
C PHE A 338 -0.95 6.96 8.06
N GLY A 339 -0.56 7.70 9.10
CA GLY A 339 -1.42 8.06 10.24
C GLY A 339 -1.90 6.89 11.12
N LYS A 340 -1.57 5.63 10.80
CA LYS A 340 -2.11 4.43 11.48
C LYS A 340 -1.05 3.59 12.16
N ALA A 341 -1.53 2.62 12.95
CA ALA A 341 -0.75 1.52 13.53
C ALA A 341 -0.99 0.18 12.82
N VAL A 342 -1.19 0.21 11.49
CA VAL A 342 -1.32 -0.99 10.64
C VAL A 342 0.01 -1.19 9.91
N LEU A 343 0.61 -2.38 10.01
CA LEU A 343 1.88 -2.71 9.35
C LEU A 343 1.68 -2.91 7.84
N THR A 344 2.66 -2.54 7.02
CA THR A 344 2.63 -2.88 5.58
C THR A 344 3.02 -4.33 5.34
N PRO A 345 2.58 -4.98 4.24
CA PRO A 345 2.96 -6.36 3.93
C PRO A 345 4.47 -6.59 3.84
N GLU A 346 5.23 -5.62 3.34
CA GLU A 346 6.69 -5.68 3.22
C GLU A 346 7.39 -5.78 4.58
N SER A 347 6.74 -5.25 5.63
CA SER A 347 7.24 -5.31 7.02
C SER A 347 7.20 -6.71 7.60
N GLN A 348 6.37 -7.60 7.04
CA GLN A 348 6.18 -8.96 7.54
C GLN A 348 7.45 -9.81 7.46
N VAL A 349 8.27 -9.61 6.41
CA VAL A 349 9.54 -10.34 6.23
C VAL A 349 10.49 -10.11 7.41
N GLN A 350 10.66 -8.86 7.82
CA GLN A 350 11.56 -8.50 8.92
C GLN A 350 11.01 -8.93 10.29
N LEU A 351 9.68 -9.00 10.45
CA LEU A 351 9.03 -9.57 11.63
C LEU A 351 9.16 -11.09 11.70
N ASP A 352 9.07 -11.79 10.57
CA ASP A 352 9.26 -13.24 10.46
C ASP A 352 10.73 -13.63 10.70
N ASN A 353 11.66 -12.84 10.18
CA ASN A 353 13.08 -12.93 10.52
C ASN A 353 13.32 -12.77 12.03
N LEU A 354 12.78 -11.72 12.66
CA LEU A 354 12.96 -11.51 14.10
C LEU A 354 12.32 -12.63 14.94
N LYS A 355 11.15 -13.16 14.55
CA LYS A 355 10.56 -14.35 15.17
C LYS A 355 11.48 -15.57 15.05
N ALA A 356 12.06 -15.81 13.88
CA ALA A 356 13.00 -16.90 13.66
C ALA A 356 14.28 -16.74 14.50
N ILE A 357 14.80 -15.52 14.65
CA ILE A 357 15.94 -15.23 15.54
C ILE A 357 15.56 -15.52 17.00
N LEU A 358 14.45 -14.96 17.50
CA LEU A 358 14.03 -15.12 18.89
C LEU A 358 13.82 -16.60 19.28
N ALA A 359 13.31 -17.43 18.35
CA ALA A 359 13.13 -18.87 18.56
C ALA A 359 14.46 -19.64 18.77
N GLU A 360 15.57 -19.16 18.20
CA GLU A 360 16.92 -19.74 18.37
C GLU A 360 17.59 -19.29 19.68
N PHE A 361 17.10 -18.21 20.30
CA PHE A 361 17.65 -17.61 21.52
C PHE A 361 16.55 -17.49 22.59
N PRO A 362 16.02 -18.60 23.14
CA PRO A 362 14.83 -18.60 24.01
C PRO A 362 14.99 -17.76 25.30
N ASP A 363 16.21 -17.61 25.82
CA ASP A 363 16.52 -16.77 26.99
C ASP A 363 16.49 -15.26 26.70
N ALA A 364 16.48 -14.86 25.42
CA ALA A 364 16.45 -13.47 25.02
C ALA A 364 15.07 -12.86 25.30
N LYS A 365 15.03 -11.78 26.08
CA LYS A 365 13.83 -10.98 26.34
C LYS A 365 13.99 -9.64 25.65
N ILE A 366 12.92 -9.12 25.05
CA ILE A 366 12.95 -7.84 24.35
C ILE A 366 11.83 -6.87 24.77
N LYS A 367 12.13 -5.59 24.60
CA LYS A 367 11.19 -4.48 24.62
C LYS A 367 11.11 -3.86 23.23
N VAL A 368 9.89 -3.62 22.75
CA VAL A 368 9.62 -2.85 21.52
C VAL A 368 9.43 -1.37 21.86
N GLY A 369 10.04 -0.50 21.08
CA GLY A 369 9.89 0.95 21.15
C GLY A 369 9.49 1.52 19.80
N ALA A 370 8.51 2.43 19.78
CA ALA A 370 8.14 3.17 18.57
C ALA A 370 8.21 4.69 18.82
N TYR A 371 8.58 5.42 17.78
CA TYR A 371 8.95 6.84 17.85
C TYR A 371 8.27 7.63 16.73
N THR A 372 8.01 8.91 16.97
CA THR A 372 7.54 9.85 15.95
C THR A 372 8.55 10.98 15.79
N ASP A 373 8.44 11.74 14.71
CA ASP A 373 9.07 13.05 14.63
C ASP A 373 8.32 14.09 15.51
N LYS A 374 8.82 15.32 15.54
CA LYS A 374 8.26 16.43 16.35
C LYS A 374 7.00 17.09 15.75
N LYS A 375 6.51 16.67 14.58
CA LYS A 375 5.41 17.35 13.90
C LYS A 375 4.04 16.83 14.34
N GLY A 376 3.09 17.74 14.53
CA GLY A 376 1.74 17.42 14.98
C GLY A 376 1.56 17.49 16.49
N ASP A 377 0.42 17.01 16.99
CA ASP A 377 0.10 17.03 18.41
C ASP A 377 0.90 15.98 19.20
N ALA A 378 1.43 16.38 20.36
CA ALA A 378 2.30 15.53 21.16
C ALA A 378 1.55 14.34 21.81
N ALA A 379 0.29 14.52 22.22
CA ALA A 379 -0.49 13.45 22.82
C ALA A 379 -0.98 12.43 21.77
N ALA A 380 -1.39 12.91 20.60
CA ALA A 380 -1.71 12.09 19.44
C ALA A 380 -0.50 11.27 18.97
N ASN A 381 0.68 11.89 18.86
CA ASN A 381 1.92 11.20 18.51
C ASN A 381 2.35 10.16 19.55
N LEU A 382 2.23 10.48 20.85
CA LEU A 382 2.49 9.52 21.91
C LEU A 382 1.54 8.31 21.81
N LYS A 383 0.24 8.55 21.65
CA LYS A 383 -0.77 7.50 21.46
C LYS A 383 -0.47 6.64 20.22
N LEU A 384 -0.25 7.26 19.06
CA LEU A 384 0.04 6.56 17.79
C LEU A 384 1.30 5.70 17.90
N SER A 385 2.36 6.20 18.54
CA SER A 385 3.56 5.39 18.79
C SER A 385 3.27 4.21 19.72
N GLY A 386 2.43 4.39 20.75
CA GLY A 386 2.02 3.31 21.65
C GLY A 386 1.23 2.23 20.93
N GLU A 387 0.31 2.61 20.05
CA GLU A 387 -0.44 1.69 19.19
C GLU A 387 0.52 0.92 18.25
N ARG A 388 1.46 1.63 17.58
CA ARG A 388 2.47 1.02 16.69
C ARG A 388 3.35 -0.01 17.41
N ALA A 389 3.85 0.30 18.60
CA ALA A 389 4.65 -0.64 19.40
C ALA A 389 3.84 -1.89 19.78
N ASN A 390 2.55 -1.73 20.13
CA ASN A 390 1.66 -2.84 20.44
C ASN A 390 1.30 -3.68 19.21
N THR A 391 1.10 -3.08 18.04
CA THR A 391 0.94 -3.82 16.77
C THR A 391 2.15 -4.70 16.50
N VAL A 392 3.37 -4.19 16.65
CA VAL A 392 4.61 -4.97 16.45
C VAL A 392 4.74 -6.10 17.47
N LYS A 393 4.47 -5.83 18.75
CA LYS A 393 4.41 -6.90 19.79
C LYS A 393 3.41 -8.00 19.43
N THR A 394 2.25 -7.61 18.88
CA THR A 394 1.20 -8.55 18.44
C THR A 394 1.63 -9.37 17.23
N ALA A 395 2.24 -8.74 16.22
CA ALA A 395 2.72 -9.39 14.99
C ALA A 395 3.92 -10.33 15.23
N LEU A 396 4.74 -10.04 16.26
CA LEU A 396 5.79 -10.93 16.74
C LEU A 396 5.25 -12.15 17.50
N ASN A 397 4.09 -12.04 18.15
CA ASN A 397 3.40 -13.13 18.87
C ASN A 397 4.33 -14.05 19.69
N SER A 398 5.30 -13.47 20.41
CA SER A 398 6.29 -14.23 21.21
C SER A 398 6.25 -13.81 22.67
N ALA A 399 6.29 -14.80 23.56
CA ALA A 399 6.39 -14.62 25.00
C ALA A 399 7.69 -13.91 25.44
N GLN A 400 8.68 -13.78 24.55
CA GLN A 400 9.92 -13.03 24.77
C GLN A 400 9.71 -11.51 24.67
N VAL A 401 8.63 -11.04 24.04
CA VAL A 401 8.29 -9.61 23.96
C VAL A 401 7.58 -9.16 25.22
N LYS A 402 8.35 -8.75 26.22
CA LYS A 402 7.82 -8.38 27.54
C LYS A 402 7.10 -7.04 27.47
N GLU A 403 7.76 -6.03 26.93
CA GLU A 403 7.28 -4.65 26.91
C GLU A 403 7.09 -4.11 25.49
N ALA A 404 6.14 -3.21 25.33
CA ALA A 404 5.94 -2.40 24.13
C ALA A 404 5.58 -0.98 24.58
N GLU A 405 6.35 0.02 24.15
CA GLU A 405 6.16 1.41 24.59
C GLU A 405 6.21 2.38 23.40
N GLY A 406 5.29 3.33 23.40
CA GLY A 406 5.33 4.48 22.51
C GLY A 406 6.05 5.64 23.17
N TYR A 407 7.03 6.22 22.48
CA TYR A 407 7.80 7.35 23.00
C TYR A 407 7.42 8.69 22.35
N GLY A 408 6.55 8.68 21.34
CA GLY A 408 6.22 9.85 20.53
C GLY A 408 7.48 10.57 20.06
N ALA A 409 7.48 11.90 20.21
CA ALA A 409 8.59 12.77 19.84
C ALA A 409 9.71 12.87 20.91
N LYS A 410 9.66 12.11 22.02
CA LYS A 410 10.58 12.27 23.17
C LYS A 410 12.06 12.15 22.80
N PHE A 411 12.37 11.31 21.82
CA PHE A 411 13.74 11.07 21.33
C PHE A 411 13.99 11.65 19.93
N ALA A 412 13.05 12.45 19.42
CA ALA A 412 13.18 13.09 18.12
C ALA A 412 14.28 14.15 18.16
N LYS A 413 15.27 14.05 17.28
CA LYS A 413 16.39 15.00 17.19
C LYS A 413 16.08 16.16 16.26
N VAL A 414 15.38 15.90 15.16
CA VAL A 414 15.11 16.86 14.10
C VAL A 414 14.06 17.90 14.55
N PRO A 415 14.18 19.19 14.18
CA PRO A 415 13.16 20.21 14.43
C PRO A 415 11.80 19.90 13.77
N ALA A 416 10.71 20.47 14.29
CA ALA A 416 9.36 20.23 13.77
C ALA A 416 9.12 20.90 12.40
N ASP A 417 9.78 22.03 12.18
CA ASP A 417 9.77 22.90 11.00
C ASP A 417 10.74 22.47 9.88
N ALA A 418 11.64 21.53 10.16
CA ALA A 418 12.52 20.91 9.16
C ALA A 418 11.74 20.23 8.01
N THR A 419 12.43 19.84 6.93
CA THR A 419 11.79 19.10 5.84
C THR A 419 11.30 17.73 6.31
N ASP A 420 10.35 17.14 5.57
CA ASP A 420 9.88 15.79 5.93
C ASP A 420 10.97 14.71 5.78
N LYS A 421 11.87 14.90 4.80
CA LYS A 421 12.97 13.97 4.54
C LYS A 421 13.97 13.93 5.68
N GLU A 422 14.25 15.07 6.32
CA GLU A 422 15.11 15.12 7.52
C GLU A 422 14.43 14.42 8.71
N ARG A 423 13.15 14.75 8.96
CA ARG A 423 12.36 14.17 10.07
C ARG A 423 12.14 12.66 9.96
N GLU A 424 12.29 12.06 8.78
CA GLU A 424 12.18 10.61 8.56
C GLU A 424 13.06 9.79 9.52
N SER A 425 14.25 10.29 9.87
CA SER A 425 15.19 9.64 10.80
C SER A 425 14.70 9.50 12.26
N ASP A 426 13.67 10.28 12.65
CA ASP A 426 13.03 10.18 13.95
C ASP A 426 11.82 9.22 13.94
N ARG A 427 11.22 8.96 12.76
CA ARG A 427 10.07 8.07 12.57
C ARG A 427 10.51 6.60 12.45
N LYS A 428 10.88 6.00 13.58
CA LYS A 428 11.40 4.63 13.63
C LYS A 428 10.64 3.73 14.60
N THR A 429 10.86 2.44 14.42
CA THR A 429 10.60 1.40 15.42
C THR A 429 11.91 0.73 15.74
N ALA A 430 12.11 0.33 16.99
CA ALA A 430 13.31 -0.35 17.44
C ALA A 430 12.96 -1.41 18.49
N ILE A 431 13.91 -2.30 18.76
CA ILE A 431 13.88 -3.15 19.95
C ILE A 431 15.12 -2.91 20.80
N ARG A 432 15.02 -3.19 22.10
CA ARG A 432 16.18 -3.43 22.96
C ARG A 432 16.01 -4.74 23.70
N PHE A 433 17.11 -5.36 24.08
CA PHE A 433 17.08 -6.50 24.99
C PHE A 433 16.85 -6.03 26.43
N ILE A 434 16.32 -6.92 27.27
CA ILE A 434 16.12 -6.69 28.70
C ILE A 434 16.48 -7.95 29.50
N LYS A 435 16.63 -7.84 30.82
CA LYS A 435 16.84 -8.99 31.73
C LYS A 435 15.77 -9.14 32.80
#